data_AF-A0A957ED36-F1
#
_entry.id   AF-A0A957ED36-F1
#
_cell.length_a   1.000
_cell.length_b   1.000
_cell.length_c   1.000
_cell.angle_alpha   90.00
_cell.angle_beta   90.00
_cell.angle_gamma   90.00
#
_symmetry.space_group_name_H-M   'P 1'
#
loop_
_entity.id
_entity.type
_entity.pdbx_description
1 polymer ?
#
loop_
_entity_poly.entity_id
_entity_poly.type
_entity_poly.pdbx_seq_one_letter_code
_entity_poly.pdbx_strand_id
1 'polypeptide(L)'
;SGVAALLEAARVLSSREWSQTIQFVAFAGEEQNRLGSIHFVTDRMLVGWRFDAMVSTDIVGGRPGIPQSVRVFSPGPDGSPPRQLARYFQYVGNMYMPLFPYDLIDAEDRQGRYSDHVSFLQAGIPALRMTESQEDPSRQHNSSDTAEWIDYDYLRQVTQLNIAVLGNAAGAPAQPVAPALTPMAELGAYILTWIPEGTAAGYAISFRPVGSPTYPLFRYVNASEAGNVAITGLDPTLQYAVSIAGLDGNGRIGLFSTEVLTP
;
A
#
# COMPACT_ATOMS: atom_id res chain seq x y z
N SER A 1 -15.59 5.58 13.11
CA SER A 1 -14.21 6.10 12.99
C SER A 1 -13.72 6.14 11.54
N GLY A 2 -13.79 5.05 10.77
CA GLY A 2 -13.29 4.98 9.38
C GLY A 2 -13.79 6.09 8.45
N VAL A 3 -15.10 6.36 8.42
CA VAL A 3 -15.67 7.46 7.61
C VAL A 3 -15.14 8.84 8.01
N ALA A 4 -14.90 9.07 9.32
CA ALA A 4 -14.33 10.34 9.78
C ALA A 4 -12.88 10.51 9.30
N ALA A 5 -12.07 9.44 9.35
CA ALA A 5 -10.72 9.43 8.79
C ALA A 5 -10.73 9.69 7.27
N LEU A 6 -11.68 9.06 6.55
CA LEU A 6 -11.86 9.25 5.11
C LEU A 6 -12.19 10.71 4.74
N LEU A 7 -13.12 11.34 5.46
CA LEU A 7 -13.49 12.74 5.22
C LEU A 7 -12.33 13.70 5.53
N GLU A 8 -11.57 13.45 6.60
CA GLU A 8 -10.39 14.27 6.92
C GLU A 8 -9.26 14.10 5.91
N ALA A 9 -9.01 12.86 5.45
CA ALA A 9 -8.05 12.60 4.38
C ALA A 9 -8.45 13.32 3.08
N ALA A 10 -9.74 13.27 2.71
CA ALA A 10 -10.26 14.01 1.56
C ALA A 10 -10.09 15.52 1.70
N ARG A 11 -10.39 16.09 2.88
CA ARG A 11 -10.20 17.52 3.17
C ARG A 11 -8.75 17.95 3.03
N VAL A 12 -7.80 17.15 3.50
CA VAL A 12 -6.36 17.46 3.41
C VAL A 12 -5.86 17.30 1.97
N LEU A 13 -6.18 16.18 1.31
CA LEU A 13 -5.64 15.84 0.00
C LEU A 13 -6.29 16.66 -1.13
N SER A 14 -7.52 17.17 -0.97
CA SER A 14 -8.16 18.07 -1.94
C SER A 14 -7.52 19.45 -2.06
N SER A 15 -6.59 19.81 -1.16
CA SER A 15 -5.86 21.08 -1.23
C SER A 15 -4.78 21.14 -2.33
N ARG A 16 -4.59 20.04 -3.08
CA ARG A 16 -3.55 19.89 -4.10
C ARG A 16 -4.08 19.09 -5.29
N GLU A 17 -3.49 19.36 -6.44
CA GLU A 17 -3.62 18.51 -7.62
C GLU A 17 -2.64 17.34 -7.55
N TRP A 18 -3.05 16.20 -8.08
CA TRP A 18 -2.29 14.95 -8.06
C TRP A 18 -2.06 14.43 -9.49
N SER A 19 -0.97 13.72 -9.69
CA SER A 19 -0.63 13.07 -10.97
C SER A 19 -1.56 11.90 -11.27
N GLN A 20 -2.14 11.29 -10.23
CA GLN A 20 -3.07 10.18 -10.29
C GLN A 20 -4.34 10.50 -9.50
N THR A 21 -5.43 9.82 -9.84
CA THR A 21 -6.74 10.01 -9.19
C THR A 21 -6.79 9.33 -7.82
N ILE A 22 -7.24 10.06 -6.81
CA ILE A 22 -7.61 9.51 -5.49
C ILE A 22 -9.13 9.48 -5.40
N GLN A 23 -9.71 8.32 -5.08
CA GLN A 23 -11.14 8.17 -4.87
C GLN A 23 -11.43 7.89 -3.40
N PHE A 24 -12.33 8.68 -2.82
CA PHE A 24 -12.82 8.48 -1.47
C PHE A 24 -14.24 7.94 -1.55
N VAL A 25 -14.44 6.71 -1.07
CA VAL A 25 -15.73 6.01 -1.17
C VAL A 25 -16.16 5.51 0.20
N ALA A 26 -17.36 5.92 0.63
CA ALA A 26 -18.02 5.36 1.80
C ALA A 26 -19.06 4.35 1.30
N PHE A 27 -18.76 3.05 1.45
CA PHE A 27 -19.65 2.00 0.98
C PHE A 27 -20.88 1.84 1.88
N ALA A 28 -22.03 1.61 1.24
CA ALA A 28 -23.25 1.22 1.93
C ALA A 28 -23.33 -0.31 2.05
N GLY A 29 -23.94 -0.80 3.13
CA GLY A 29 -24.28 -2.21 3.27
C GLY A 29 -23.09 -3.17 3.40
N GLU A 30 -21.98 -2.73 4.00
CA GLU A 30 -20.87 -3.59 4.41
C GLU A 30 -21.38 -4.73 5.31
N GLU A 31 -22.14 -4.37 6.35
CA GLU A 31 -22.78 -5.28 7.32
C GLU A 31 -23.84 -6.21 6.71
N GLN A 32 -24.22 -6.00 5.45
CA GLN A 32 -25.10 -6.88 4.68
C GLN A 32 -24.31 -7.77 3.70
N ASN A 33 -23.07 -8.10 4.05
CA ASN A 33 -22.10 -8.81 3.21
C ASN A 33 -21.58 -7.97 2.03
N ARG A 34 -21.13 -6.74 2.30
CA ARG A 34 -20.36 -5.92 1.36
C ARG A 34 -21.13 -5.54 0.08
N LEU A 35 -22.45 -5.36 0.18
CA LEU A 35 -23.30 -5.11 -0.99
C LEU A 35 -22.82 -3.90 -1.80
N GLY A 36 -22.43 -2.81 -1.14
CA GLY A 36 -21.97 -1.60 -1.80
C GLY A 36 -20.64 -1.78 -2.52
N SER A 37 -19.64 -2.40 -1.90
CA SER A 37 -18.34 -2.61 -2.55
C SER A 37 -18.40 -3.67 -3.65
N ILE A 38 -19.21 -4.72 -3.49
CA ILE A 38 -19.50 -5.70 -4.55
C ILE A 38 -20.13 -5.00 -5.75
N HIS A 39 -21.14 -4.15 -5.51
CA HIS A 39 -21.77 -3.38 -6.57
C HIS A 39 -20.76 -2.45 -7.26
N PHE A 40 -19.94 -1.74 -6.48
CA PHE A 40 -18.92 -0.84 -7.02
C PHE A 40 -17.96 -1.56 -7.96
N VAL A 41 -17.30 -2.65 -7.52
CA VAL A 41 -16.30 -3.34 -8.36
C VAL A 41 -16.90 -4.05 -9.58
N THR A 42 -18.22 -4.28 -9.59
CA THR A 42 -18.94 -4.87 -10.72
C THR A 42 -19.70 -3.84 -11.56
N ASP A 43 -19.63 -2.55 -11.21
CA ASP A 43 -20.33 -1.49 -11.91
C ASP A 43 -19.74 -1.29 -13.31
N ARG A 44 -20.63 -1.33 -14.31
CA ARG A 44 -20.26 -1.13 -15.70
C ARG A 44 -19.77 0.28 -15.98
N MET A 45 -20.10 1.26 -15.13
CA MET A 45 -19.60 2.63 -15.24
C MET A 45 -18.10 2.74 -14.99
N LEU A 46 -17.50 1.74 -14.31
CA LEU A 46 -16.06 1.67 -14.06
C LEU A 46 -15.31 0.87 -15.15
N VAL A 47 -16.00 0.42 -16.20
CA VAL A 47 -15.35 -0.28 -17.32
C VAL A 47 -14.30 0.65 -17.96
N GLY A 48 -13.07 0.15 -18.04
CA GLY A 48 -11.92 0.89 -18.57
C GLY A 48 -11.14 1.69 -17.52
N TRP A 49 -11.62 1.75 -16.27
CA TRP A 49 -10.85 2.33 -15.17
C TRP A 49 -9.78 1.33 -14.73
N ARG A 50 -8.58 1.84 -14.45
CA ARG A 50 -7.49 1.09 -13.84
C ARG A 50 -7.43 1.45 -12.36
N PHE A 51 -7.52 0.44 -11.49
CA PHE A 51 -7.34 0.59 -10.05
C PHE A 51 -5.98 -0.01 -9.66
N ASP A 52 -5.06 0.83 -9.20
CA ASP A 52 -3.75 0.37 -8.76
C ASP A 52 -3.76 -0.19 -7.33
N ALA A 53 -4.67 0.33 -6.49
CA ALA A 53 -4.78 -0.05 -5.09
C ALA A 53 -6.15 0.31 -4.49
N MET A 54 -6.56 -0.42 -3.45
CA MET A 54 -7.65 -0.05 -2.56
C MET A 54 -7.23 -0.25 -1.10
N VAL A 55 -7.59 0.69 -0.22
CA VAL A 55 -7.35 0.56 1.22
C VAL A 55 -8.65 0.75 1.97
N SER A 56 -9.02 -0.25 2.77
CA SER A 56 -10.17 -0.22 3.67
C SER A 56 -9.72 0.17 5.07
N THR A 57 -10.20 1.29 5.60
CA THR A 57 -10.02 1.68 7.02
C THR A 57 -11.26 1.32 7.81
N ASP A 58 -11.22 0.18 8.50
CA ASP A 58 -12.38 -0.39 9.19
C ASP A 58 -12.02 -0.79 10.62
N ILE A 59 -12.86 -0.37 11.57
CA ILE A 59 -12.58 -0.47 13.02
C ILE A 59 -11.22 0.17 13.36
N VAL A 60 -11.06 1.46 13.08
CA VAL A 60 -9.82 2.22 13.30
C VAL A 60 -9.97 3.25 14.43
N GLY A 61 -10.85 2.97 15.40
CA GLY A 61 -11.10 3.87 16.53
C GLY A 61 -10.02 3.75 17.62
N GLY A 62 -9.43 2.57 17.77
CA GLY A 62 -8.63 2.24 18.93
C GLY A 62 -9.45 2.35 20.22
N ARG A 63 -8.76 2.24 21.36
CA ARG A 63 -9.31 2.62 22.66
C ARG A 63 -8.18 2.78 23.68
N PRO A 64 -8.38 3.54 24.76
CA PRO A 64 -7.44 3.56 25.86
C PRO A 64 -7.20 2.15 26.44
N GLY A 65 -5.94 1.83 26.75
CA GLY A 65 -5.57 0.58 27.43
C GLY A 65 -5.27 -0.61 26.52
N ILE A 66 -5.25 -0.44 25.19
CA ILE A 66 -4.71 -1.44 24.24
C ILE A 66 -3.46 -0.89 23.55
N PRO A 67 -2.61 -1.75 22.97
CA PRO A 67 -1.51 -1.30 22.11
C PRO A 67 -2.04 -0.42 20.97
N GLN A 68 -1.43 0.73 20.69
CA GLN A 68 -1.86 1.62 19.60
C GLN A 68 -1.12 1.31 18.29
N SER A 69 -1.18 0.06 17.84
CA SER A 69 -0.67 -0.37 16.53
C SER A 69 -1.81 -0.48 15.51
N VAL A 70 -1.49 -0.26 14.23
CA VAL A 70 -2.41 -0.58 13.12
C VAL A 70 -2.06 -1.95 12.57
N ARG A 71 -3.05 -2.85 12.54
CA ARG A 71 -2.94 -4.13 11.84
C ARG A 71 -3.28 -3.92 10.37
N VAL A 72 -2.41 -4.42 9.49
CA VAL A 72 -2.61 -4.35 8.04
C VAL A 72 -2.63 -5.75 7.44
N PHE A 73 -3.83 -6.16 7.05
CA PHE A 73 -4.07 -7.44 6.40
C PHE A 73 -3.77 -7.33 4.90
N SER A 74 -2.90 -8.24 4.46
CA SER A 74 -2.42 -8.32 3.08
C SER A 74 -2.19 -9.79 2.73
N PRO A 75 -3.06 -10.43 1.93
CA PRO A 75 -2.93 -11.83 1.62
C PRO A 75 -1.73 -12.10 0.71
N GLY A 76 -1.02 -13.19 1.00
CA GLY A 76 0.04 -13.73 0.18
C GLY A 76 -0.38 -14.17 -1.22
N PRO A 77 0.55 -14.78 -1.99
CA PRO A 77 1.93 -15.12 -1.62
C PRO A 77 2.85 -13.88 -1.45
N ASP A 78 4.09 -14.04 -0.96
CA ASP A 78 5.03 -12.94 -0.61
C ASP A 78 5.19 -11.85 -1.69
N GLY A 79 5.24 -12.26 -2.96
CA GLY A 79 5.35 -11.37 -4.11
C GLY A 79 4.01 -10.86 -4.68
N SER A 80 2.89 -11.14 -4.02
CA SER A 80 1.56 -10.72 -4.50
C SER A 80 1.40 -9.19 -4.47
N PRO A 81 0.56 -8.60 -5.34
CA PRO A 81 0.30 -7.17 -5.31
C PRO A 81 -0.20 -6.64 -3.95
N PRO A 82 -1.08 -7.33 -3.19
CA PRO A 82 -1.43 -6.90 -1.83
C PRO A 82 -0.24 -6.87 -0.87
N ARG A 83 0.66 -7.85 -0.91
CA ARG A 83 1.89 -7.86 -0.07
C ARG A 83 2.83 -6.73 -0.46
N GLN A 84 2.95 -6.45 -1.75
CA GLN A 84 3.73 -5.31 -2.25
C GLN A 84 3.15 -3.97 -1.78
N LEU A 85 1.83 -3.81 -1.90
CA LEU A 85 1.13 -2.62 -1.44
C LEU A 85 1.32 -2.40 0.07
N ALA A 86 1.24 -3.45 0.88
CA ALA A 86 1.44 -3.34 2.32
C ALA A 86 2.88 -2.95 2.71
N ARG A 87 3.88 -3.45 1.97
CA ARG A 87 5.29 -3.02 2.13
C ARG A 87 5.52 -1.58 1.73
N TYR A 88 4.85 -1.13 0.66
CA TYR A 88 4.85 0.28 0.27
C TYR A 88 4.24 1.18 1.36
N PHE A 89 3.08 0.79 1.91
CA PHE A 89 2.43 1.48 3.03
C PHE A 89 3.34 1.58 4.25
N GLN A 90 4.00 0.50 4.62
CA GLN A 90 4.95 0.50 5.73
C GLN A 90 6.16 1.40 5.44
N TYR A 91 6.73 1.31 4.24
CA TYR A 91 7.91 2.10 3.87
C TYR A 91 7.63 3.60 3.90
N VAL A 92 6.56 4.04 3.22
CA VAL A 92 6.16 5.44 3.23
C VAL A 92 5.69 5.85 4.62
N GLY A 93 4.92 5.01 5.31
CA GLY A 93 4.51 5.25 6.70
C GLY A 93 5.70 5.55 7.61
N ASN A 94 6.77 4.75 7.53
CA ASN A 94 7.98 4.95 8.33
C ASN A 94 8.76 6.22 7.98
N MET A 95 8.65 6.77 6.76
CA MET A 95 9.26 8.06 6.43
C MET A 95 8.63 9.22 7.19
N TYR A 96 7.29 9.22 7.29
CA TYR A 96 6.53 10.33 7.86
C TYR A 96 6.17 10.11 9.33
N MET A 97 6.11 8.84 9.76
CA MET A 97 5.61 8.38 11.05
C MET A 97 6.47 7.23 11.61
N PRO A 98 7.79 7.42 11.80
CA PRO A 98 8.73 6.33 12.13
C PRO A 98 8.45 5.63 13.47
N LEU A 99 7.63 6.24 14.34
CA LEU A 99 7.28 5.70 15.66
C LEU A 99 5.87 5.10 15.70
N PHE A 100 5.08 5.18 14.62
CA PHE A 100 3.74 4.62 14.60
C PHE A 100 3.80 3.11 14.31
N PRO A 101 3.39 2.24 15.24
CA PRO A 101 3.56 0.80 15.05
C PRO A 101 2.64 0.25 13.95
N TYR A 102 3.24 -0.52 13.05
CA TYR A 102 2.58 -1.10 11.87
C TYR A 102 2.77 -2.62 11.86
N ASP A 103 1.68 -3.36 12.08
CA ASP A 103 1.68 -4.81 12.18
C ASP A 103 1.21 -5.43 10.86
N LEU A 104 2.15 -5.96 10.08
CA LEU A 104 1.85 -6.61 8.81
C LEU A 104 1.34 -8.04 9.03
N ILE A 105 0.13 -8.34 8.53
CA ILE A 105 -0.50 -9.66 8.67
C ILE A 105 -0.68 -10.30 7.30
N ASP A 106 -0.12 -11.51 7.14
CA ASP A 106 -0.26 -12.32 5.93
C ASP A 106 -1.56 -13.13 5.95
N ALA A 107 -2.68 -12.42 5.73
CA ALA A 107 -4.02 -12.99 5.62
C ALA A 107 -4.98 -11.95 5.00
N GLU A 108 -6.15 -12.42 4.53
CA GLU A 108 -7.28 -11.55 4.17
C GLU A 108 -8.06 -11.01 5.38
N ASP A 109 -7.74 -11.52 6.59
CA ASP A 109 -8.49 -11.54 7.85
C ASP A 109 -9.20 -12.89 8.12
N ARG A 110 -9.76 -13.03 9.31
CA ARG A 110 -10.47 -14.20 9.83
C ARG A 110 -11.86 -14.29 9.21
N GLN A 111 -12.36 -15.52 9.07
CA GLN A 111 -13.72 -15.76 8.61
C GLN A 111 -14.74 -14.98 9.44
N GLY A 112 -15.66 -14.26 8.77
CA GLY A 112 -16.68 -13.44 9.42
C GLY A 112 -16.20 -12.08 9.92
N ARG A 113 -14.92 -11.75 9.71
CA ARG A 113 -14.33 -10.44 10.04
C ARG A 113 -13.76 -9.76 8.80
N TYR A 114 -14.28 -10.07 7.62
CA TYR A 114 -13.90 -9.37 6.40
C TYR A 114 -14.45 -7.94 6.39
N SER A 115 -13.97 -7.13 5.45
CA SER A 115 -14.43 -5.77 5.16
C SER A 115 -14.47 -5.61 3.64
N ASP A 116 -14.85 -4.43 3.15
CA ASP A 116 -14.99 -4.10 1.73
C ASP A 116 -13.76 -4.43 0.86
N HIS A 117 -12.55 -4.51 1.43
CA HIS A 117 -11.32 -4.88 0.71
C HIS A 117 -11.42 -6.25 0.03
N VAL A 118 -12.19 -7.19 0.58
CA VAL A 118 -12.36 -8.52 -0.02
C VAL A 118 -13.03 -8.45 -1.40
N SER A 119 -13.97 -7.53 -1.60
CA SER A 119 -14.62 -7.33 -2.91
C SER A 119 -13.60 -6.94 -3.98
N PHE A 120 -12.60 -6.12 -3.61
CA PHE A 120 -11.52 -5.70 -4.49
C PHE A 120 -10.51 -6.83 -4.76
N LEU A 121 -10.12 -7.58 -3.74
CA LEU A 121 -9.26 -8.76 -3.90
C LEU A 121 -9.88 -9.78 -4.85
N GLN A 122 -11.18 -10.06 -4.71
CA GLN A 122 -11.93 -10.97 -5.59
C GLN A 122 -12.03 -10.48 -7.04
N ALA A 123 -11.98 -9.16 -7.24
CA ALA A 123 -11.93 -8.54 -8.57
C ALA A 123 -10.50 -8.44 -9.14
N GLY A 124 -9.48 -8.93 -8.44
CA GLY A 124 -8.08 -8.85 -8.86
C GLY A 124 -7.42 -7.49 -8.62
N ILE A 125 -8.05 -6.61 -7.84
CA ILE A 125 -7.51 -5.30 -7.49
C ILE A 125 -6.68 -5.46 -6.19
N PRO A 126 -5.43 -4.98 -6.14
CA PRO A 126 -4.63 -5.03 -4.91
C PRO A 126 -5.33 -4.26 -3.79
N ALA A 127 -5.60 -4.91 -2.66
CA ALA A 127 -6.31 -4.25 -1.56
C ALA A 127 -5.78 -4.62 -0.17
N LEU A 128 -5.92 -3.68 0.77
CA LEU A 128 -5.54 -3.82 2.17
C LEU A 128 -6.73 -3.57 3.08
N ARG A 129 -6.75 -4.24 4.24
CA ARG A 129 -7.55 -3.80 5.39
C ARG A 129 -6.64 -3.27 6.49
N MET A 130 -6.95 -2.08 6.96
CA MET A 130 -6.38 -1.48 8.17
C MET A 130 -7.41 -1.54 9.29
N THR A 131 -6.99 -2.02 10.45
CA THR A 131 -7.84 -2.11 11.64
C THR A 131 -7.02 -1.96 12.92
N GLU A 132 -7.68 -1.61 14.01
CA GLU A 132 -7.06 -1.47 15.34
C GLU A 132 -6.42 -2.76 15.85
N SER A 133 -5.46 -2.63 16.75
CA SER A 133 -4.66 -3.75 17.28
C SER A 133 -5.50 -4.82 17.98
N GLN A 134 -6.55 -4.41 18.70
CA GLN A 134 -7.40 -5.28 19.50
C GLN A 134 -8.85 -4.81 19.45
N GLU A 135 -9.65 -5.56 18.71
CA GLU A 135 -11.10 -5.43 18.66
C GLU A 135 -11.74 -5.71 20.04
N ASP A 136 -12.88 -5.07 20.31
CA ASP A 136 -13.69 -5.29 21.51
C ASP A 136 -15.07 -5.87 21.18
N PRO A 137 -15.25 -7.19 21.24
CA PRO A 137 -16.54 -7.83 20.94
C PRO A 137 -17.67 -7.42 21.89
N SER A 138 -17.35 -6.91 23.09
CA SER A 138 -18.38 -6.47 24.04
C SER A 138 -19.01 -5.13 23.68
N ARG A 139 -18.35 -4.36 22.80
CA ARG A 139 -18.82 -3.04 22.36
C ARG A 139 -19.21 -3.00 20.88
N GLN A 140 -18.60 -3.85 20.06
CA GLN A 140 -18.92 -3.93 18.63
C GLN A 140 -20.33 -4.43 18.39
N HIS A 141 -20.95 -3.93 17.31
CA HIS A 141 -22.27 -4.32 16.82
C HIS A 141 -23.38 -4.15 17.88
N ASN A 142 -23.22 -3.21 18.81
CA ASN A 142 -24.23 -2.85 19.79
C ASN A 142 -24.19 -1.35 20.14
N SER A 143 -25.15 -0.89 20.95
CA SER A 143 -25.33 0.53 21.27
C SER A 143 -24.20 1.15 22.12
N SER A 144 -23.24 0.35 22.58
CA SER A 144 -22.07 0.82 23.33
C SER A 144 -20.90 1.20 22.42
N ASP A 145 -21.01 0.99 21.10
CA ASP A 145 -20.05 1.50 20.11
C ASP A 145 -20.29 3.00 19.90
N THR A 146 -19.71 3.79 20.81
CA THR A 146 -19.89 5.24 20.87
C THR A 146 -18.55 5.97 20.77
N ALA A 147 -18.62 7.25 20.39
CA ALA A 147 -17.44 8.09 20.19
C ALA A 147 -16.61 8.35 21.47
N GLU A 148 -17.13 8.01 22.65
CA GLU A 148 -16.43 8.19 23.94
C GLU A 148 -15.27 7.21 24.13
N TRP A 149 -15.28 6.08 23.43
CA TRP A 149 -14.26 5.02 23.53
C TRP A 149 -13.11 5.17 22.55
N ILE A 150 -13.23 6.10 21.60
CA ILE A 150 -12.21 6.34 20.56
C ILE A 150 -10.94 6.92 21.20
N ASP A 151 -9.80 6.34 20.85
CA ASP A 151 -8.51 6.98 21.05
C ASP A 151 -8.23 7.92 19.86
N TYR A 152 -8.46 9.21 20.07
CA TYR A 152 -8.35 10.21 19.01
C TYR A 152 -6.90 10.44 18.55
N ASP A 153 -5.91 10.18 19.40
CA ASP A 153 -4.50 10.26 19.01
C ASP A 153 -4.10 9.10 18.08
N TYR A 154 -4.62 7.90 18.36
CA TYR A 154 -4.49 6.75 17.46
C TYR A 154 -5.23 6.99 16.14
N LEU A 155 -6.50 7.40 16.18
CA LEU A 155 -7.29 7.66 14.97
C LEU A 155 -6.65 8.75 14.10
N ARG A 156 -6.08 9.80 14.72
CA ARG A 156 -5.27 10.80 14.02
C ARG A 156 -4.08 10.17 13.31
N GLN A 157 -3.34 9.28 13.97
CA GLN A 157 -2.19 8.61 13.37
C GLN A 157 -2.57 7.70 12.20
N VAL A 158 -3.64 6.92 12.31
CA VAL A 158 -4.16 6.13 11.18
C VAL A 158 -4.55 7.03 10.01
N THR A 159 -5.17 8.19 10.29
CA THR A 159 -5.53 9.17 9.25
C THR A 159 -4.30 9.77 8.58
N GLN A 160 -3.27 10.14 9.36
CA GLN A 160 -2.00 10.65 8.86
C GLN A 160 -1.26 9.62 7.99
N LEU A 161 -1.27 8.34 8.38
CA LEU A 161 -0.69 7.26 7.59
C LEU A 161 -1.37 7.17 6.22
N ASN A 162 -2.70 7.18 6.17
CA ASN A 162 -3.44 7.16 4.91
C ASN A 162 -3.13 8.39 4.05
N ILE A 163 -3.11 9.59 4.63
CA ILE A 163 -2.75 10.83 3.91
C ILE A 163 -1.34 10.75 3.33
N ALA A 164 -0.35 10.33 4.13
CA ALA A 164 1.04 10.25 3.72
C ALA A 164 1.22 9.28 2.55
N VAL A 165 0.63 8.09 2.64
CA VAL A 165 0.77 7.06 1.62
C VAL A 165 0.02 7.41 0.35
N LEU A 166 -1.24 7.83 0.44
CA LEU A 166 -2.03 8.24 -0.72
C LEU A 166 -1.41 9.45 -1.43
N GLY A 167 -0.89 10.43 -0.67
CA GLY A 167 -0.21 11.59 -1.25
C GLY A 167 1.10 11.24 -1.97
N ASN A 168 1.84 10.23 -1.50
CA ASN A 168 3.02 9.75 -2.24
C ASN A 168 2.62 9.01 -3.50
N ALA A 169 1.72 8.03 -3.39
CA ALA A 169 1.29 7.21 -4.52
C ALA A 169 0.65 8.05 -5.63
N ALA A 170 -0.17 9.04 -5.26
CA ALA A 170 -0.87 9.87 -6.23
C ALA A 170 -0.04 11.05 -6.78
N GLY A 171 0.96 11.52 -6.03
CA GLY A 171 1.83 12.61 -6.47
C GLY A 171 2.99 12.15 -7.34
N ALA A 172 3.43 10.90 -7.17
CA ALA A 172 4.52 10.31 -7.92
C ALA A 172 4.13 9.94 -9.37
N PRO A 173 5.12 9.63 -10.24
CA PRO A 173 4.88 9.04 -11.56
C PRO A 173 4.04 7.76 -11.48
N ALA A 174 3.51 7.34 -12.63
CA ALA A 174 2.71 6.13 -12.69
C ALA A 174 3.52 4.90 -12.27
N GLN A 175 2.82 3.85 -11.84
CA GLN A 175 3.47 2.58 -11.49
C GLN A 175 4.20 2.04 -12.73
N PRO A 176 5.54 1.88 -12.68
CA PRO A 176 6.30 1.46 -13.84
C PRO A 176 5.98 0.01 -14.23
N VAL A 177 6.25 -0.33 -15.48
CA VAL A 177 6.33 -1.73 -15.91
C VAL A 177 7.55 -2.39 -15.26
N ALA A 178 7.41 -3.67 -14.91
CA ALA A 178 8.49 -4.44 -14.32
C ALA A 178 9.76 -4.44 -15.21
N PRO A 179 10.96 -4.29 -14.62
CA PRO A 179 12.19 -4.29 -15.39
C PRO A 179 12.50 -5.69 -15.92
N ALA A 180 13.15 -5.76 -17.09
CA ALA A 180 13.81 -6.98 -17.53
C ALA A 180 15.14 -7.15 -16.76
N LEU A 181 15.43 -8.36 -16.30
CA LEU A 181 16.69 -8.71 -15.64
C LEU A 181 17.54 -9.61 -16.53
N THR A 182 18.80 -9.22 -16.75
CA THR A 182 19.79 -10.03 -17.47
C THR A 182 21.01 -10.27 -16.57
N PRO A 183 21.38 -11.54 -16.28
CA PRO A 183 22.59 -11.85 -15.53
C PRO A 183 23.86 -11.33 -16.21
N MET A 184 24.83 -10.89 -15.41
CA MET A 184 26.17 -10.54 -15.86
C MET A 184 27.15 -11.71 -15.63
N ALA A 185 28.39 -11.58 -16.12
CA ALA A 185 29.42 -12.59 -15.90
C ALA A 185 29.84 -12.72 -14.43
N GLU A 186 29.74 -11.63 -13.66
CA GLU A 186 29.96 -11.62 -12.22
C GLU A 186 28.72 -12.16 -11.49
N LEU A 187 28.92 -13.09 -10.55
CA LEU A 187 27.83 -13.63 -9.73
C LEU A 187 27.21 -12.53 -8.85
N GLY A 188 25.88 -12.52 -8.75
CA GLY A 188 25.16 -11.47 -8.00
C GLY A 188 25.13 -10.11 -8.72
N ALA A 189 25.49 -10.07 -10.01
CA ALA A 189 25.40 -8.89 -10.83
C ALA A 189 24.37 -9.06 -11.97
N TYR A 190 23.57 -8.01 -12.19
CA TYR A 190 22.47 -8.00 -13.16
C TYR A 190 22.38 -6.65 -13.87
N ILE A 191 22.01 -6.67 -15.15
CA ILE A 191 21.56 -5.48 -15.88
C ILE A 191 20.04 -5.45 -15.81
N LEU A 192 19.51 -4.33 -15.30
CA LEU A 192 18.09 -4.01 -15.31
C LEU A 192 17.78 -3.11 -16.49
N THR A 193 16.79 -3.48 -17.30
CA THR A 193 16.34 -2.68 -18.43
C THR A 193 14.85 -2.38 -18.33
N TRP A 194 14.47 -1.12 -18.48
CA TRP A 194 13.06 -0.69 -18.52
C TRP A 194 12.92 0.55 -19.40
N ILE A 195 11.67 0.93 -19.71
CA ILE A 195 11.39 2.18 -20.43
C ILE A 195 11.12 3.26 -19.37
N PRO A 196 11.97 4.31 -19.26
CA PRO A 196 11.69 5.42 -18.36
C PRO A 196 10.44 6.18 -18.80
N GLU A 197 9.64 6.58 -17.82
CA GLU A 197 8.49 7.46 -17.96
C GLU A 197 8.98 8.92 -18.00
N GLY A 198 8.45 9.71 -18.93
CA GLY A 198 8.91 11.08 -19.14
C GLY A 198 8.64 12.05 -17.97
N THR A 199 7.76 11.69 -17.03
CA THR A 199 7.42 12.50 -15.85
C THR A 199 8.26 12.16 -14.63
N ALA A 200 9.06 11.09 -14.66
CA ALA A 200 9.89 10.68 -13.54
C ALA A 200 11.18 11.51 -13.45
N ALA A 201 11.50 12.02 -12.26
CA ALA A 201 12.77 12.66 -11.96
C ALA A 201 13.88 11.63 -11.67
N GLY A 202 13.51 10.41 -11.32
CA GLY A 202 14.41 9.30 -11.04
C GLY A 202 13.65 8.02 -10.69
N TYR A 203 14.39 6.98 -10.32
CA TYR A 203 13.85 5.68 -9.94
C TYR A 203 14.48 5.15 -8.66
N ALA A 204 13.66 4.54 -7.81
CA ALA A 204 14.09 3.70 -6.70
C ALA A 204 14.04 2.25 -7.17
N ILE A 205 15.17 1.55 -7.07
CA ILE A 205 15.29 0.15 -7.45
C ILE A 205 15.41 -0.68 -6.17
N SER A 206 14.46 -1.61 -5.99
CA SER A 206 14.41 -2.54 -4.87
C SER A 206 15.07 -3.87 -5.24
N PHE A 207 15.93 -4.38 -4.36
CA PHE A 207 16.40 -5.77 -4.36
C PHE A 207 16.05 -6.39 -3.02
N ARG A 208 14.83 -6.93 -2.93
CA ARG A 208 14.30 -7.47 -1.68
C ARG A 208 14.59 -8.97 -1.63
N PRO A 209 15.36 -9.48 -0.63
CA PRO A 209 15.45 -10.92 -0.45
C PRO A 209 14.04 -11.52 -0.28
N VAL A 210 13.73 -12.58 -1.02
CA VAL A 210 12.40 -13.22 -0.96
C VAL A 210 12.06 -13.60 0.48
N GLY A 211 10.82 -13.32 0.90
CA GLY A 211 10.37 -13.51 2.28
C GLY A 211 10.66 -12.34 3.23
N SER A 212 11.37 -11.30 2.79
CA SER A 212 11.55 -10.08 3.60
C SER A 212 10.20 -9.34 3.73
N PRO A 213 9.75 -9.02 4.96
CA PRO A 213 8.46 -8.39 5.18
C PRO A 213 8.46 -6.88 4.92
N THR A 214 9.63 -6.29 4.65
CA THR A 214 9.84 -4.86 4.43
C THR A 214 10.69 -4.64 3.18
N TYR A 215 10.79 -3.39 2.72
CA TYR A 215 11.84 -2.98 1.80
C TYR A 215 13.12 -2.62 2.60
N PRO A 216 14.24 -3.34 2.42
CA PRO A 216 15.44 -3.12 3.23
C PRO A 216 16.28 -1.94 2.74
N LEU A 217 16.54 -1.86 1.44
CA LEU A 217 17.38 -0.83 0.81
C LEU A 217 16.95 -0.60 -0.64
N PHE A 218 17.12 0.63 -1.11
CA PHE A 218 16.95 0.98 -2.52
C PHE A 218 18.25 1.50 -3.12
N ARG A 219 18.46 1.24 -4.40
CA ARG A 219 19.38 2.03 -5.23
C ARG A 219 18.59 3.10 -5.96
N TYR A 220 18.97 4.35 -5.79
CA TYR A 220 18.39 5.46 -6.53
C TYR A 220 19.20 5.76 -7.79
N VAL A 221 18.50 6.09 -8.88
CA VAL A 221 19.10 6.57 -10.12
C VAL A 221 18.34 7.79 -10.62
N ASN A 222 19.05 8.77 -11.18
CA ASN A 222 18.41 9.93 -11.80
C ASN A 222 17.77 9.54 -13.13
N ALA A 223 16.81 10.33 -13.62
CA ALA A 223 16.17 10.09 -14.91
C ALA A 223 17.17 9.99 -16.08
N SER A 224 18.29 10.74 -16.03
CA SER A 224 19.36 10.70 -17.04
C SER A 224 20.16 9.40 -17.07
N GLU A 225 20.06 8.59 -16.01
CA GLU A 225 20.79 7.33 -15.83
C GLU A 225 19.81 6.12 -15.83
N ALA A 226 18.53 6.37 -16.07
CA ALA A 226 17.48 5.37 -16.00
C ALA A 226 17.37 4.53 -17.28
N GLY A 227 16.74 3.37 -17.16
CA GLY A 227 16.35 2.53 -18.28
C GLY A 227 17.36 1.44 -18.66
N ASN A 228 18.63 1.58 -18.27
CA ASN A 228 19.64 0.53 -18.35
C ASN A 228 20.65 0.68 -17.22
N VAL A 229 20.49 -0.12 -16.16
CA VAL A 229 21.28 0.02 -14.92
C VAL A 229 21.88 -1.31 -14.51
N ALA A 230 23.21 -1.33 -14.38
CA ALA A 230 23.93 -2.46 -13.81
C ALA A 230 23.90 -2.40 -12.28
N ILE A 231 23.59 -3.53 -11.65
CA ILE A 231 23.55 -3.73 -10.20
C ILE A 231 24.54 -4.84 -9.88
N THR A 232 25.38 -4.64 -8.88
CA THR A 232 26.44 -5.58 -8.48
C THR A 232 26.44 -5.76 -6.96
N GLY A 233 27.11 -6.80 -6.47
CA GLY A 233 27.30 -7.04 -5.04
C GLY A 233 26.09 -7.62 -4.30
N LEU A 234 25.11 -8.19 -5.00
CA LEU A 234 24.07 -9.01 -4.37
C LEU A 234 24.65 -10.36 -3.94
N ASP A 235 24.13 -10.94 -2.86
CA ASP A 235 24.53 -12.27 -2.41
C ASP A 235 24.01 -13.32 -3.40
N PRO A 236 24.87 -14.03 -4.15
CA PRO A 236 24.42 -14.99 -5.15
C PRO A 236 23.76 -16.23 -4.54
N THR A 237 23.78 -16.40 -3.22
CA THR A 237 23.11 -17.51 -2.52
C THR A 237 21.65 -17.19 -2.16
N LEU A 238 21.22 -15.94 -2.31
CA LEU A 238 19.86 -15.49 -2.05
C LEU A 238 19.11 -15.24 -3.36
N GLN A 239 17.80 -15.51 -3.34
CA GLN A 239 16.91 -15.07 -4.39
C GLN A 239 16.32 -13.70 -4.04
N TYR A 240 16.36 -12.77 -4.99
CA TYR A 240 15.82 -11.43 -4.81
C TYR A 240 14.58 -11.20 -5.66
N ALA A 241 13.59 -10.56 -5.06
CA ALA A 241 12.46 -9.93 -5.74
C ALA A 241 12.83 -8.48 -6.10
N VAL A 242 12.84 -8.20 -7.40
CA VAL A 242 13.31 -6.93 -7.97
C VAL A 242 12.15 -6.13 -8.52
N SER A 243 12.04 -4.86 -8.11
CA SER A 243 10.99 -3.94 -8.56
C SER A 243 11.51 -2.51 -8.61
N ILE A 244 10.84 -1.65 -9.37
CA ILE A 244 11.19 -0.24 -9.51
C ILE A 244 10.00 0.67 -9.22
N ALA A 245 10.26 1.83 -8.62
CA ALA A 245 9.26 2.88 -8.43
C ALA A 245 9.80 4.20 -8.99
N GLY A 246 8.94 4.98 -9.66
CA GLY A 246 9.28 6.32 -10.11
C GLY A 246 9.30 7.32 -8.95
N LEU A 247 10.14 8.35 -9.05
CA LEU A 247 10.15 9.50 -8.15
C LEU A 247 9.70 10.77 -8.89
N ASP A 248 8.91 11.63 -8.22
CA ASP A 248 8.65 12.99 -8.70
C ASP A 248 9.83 13.93 -8.36
N GLY A 249 9.79 15.16 -8.88
CA GLY A 249 10.81 16.18 -8.58
C GLY A 249 10.85 16.65 -7.12
N ASN A 250 9.88 16.24 -6.28
CA ASN A 250 9.84 16.53 -4.84
C ASN A 250 10.28 15.31 -4.00
N GLY A 251 10.71 14.22 -4.64
CA GLY A 251 11.13 12.99 -3.97
C GLY A 251 10.00 12.09 -3.50
N ARG A 252 8.74 12.31 -3.93
CA ARG A 252 7.65 11.36 -3.68
C ARG A 252 7.88 10.10 -4.47
N ILE A 253 7.75 8.96 -3.81
CA ILE A 253 7.95 7.64 -4.42
C ILE A 253 6.61 7.00 -4.78
N GLY A 254 6.48 6.55 -6.01
CA GLY A 254 5.28 5.90 -6.52
C GLY A 254 5.15 4.44 -6.09
N LEU A 255 4.07 3.80 -6.52
CA LEU A 255 3.91 2.36 -6.36
C LEU A 255 5.01 1.62 -7.15
N PHE A 256 5.52 0.54 -6.56
CA PHE A 256 6.51 -0.31 -7.20
C PHE A 256 5.89 -1.13 -8.32
N SER A 257 6.62 -1.35 -9.41
CA SER A 257 6.30 -2.34 -10.42
C SER A 257 6.10 -3.72 -9.81
N THR A 258 5.42 -4.62 -10.52
CA THR A 258 5.43 -6.05 -10.16
C THR A 258 6.87 -6.54 -9.99
N GLU A 259 7.08 -7.35 -8.96
CA GLU A 259 8.38 -7.96 -8.67
C GLU A 259 8.76 -9.03 -9.70
N VAL A 260 10.03 -9.02 -10.11
CA VAL A 260 10.66 -10.05 -10.94
C VAL A 260 11.74 -10.73 -10.12
N LEU A 261 11.75 -12.06 -10.11
CA LEU A 261 12.75 -12.81 -9.36
C LEU A 261 14.07 -12.86 -10.13
N THR A 262 15.18 -12.76 -9.40
CA THR A 262 16.49 -13.09 -9.95
C THR A 262 16.50 -14.58 -10.37
N PRO A 263 17.06 -14.89 -11.55
CA PRO A 263 17.19 -16.26 -12.05
C PRO A 263 18.16 -17.10 -11.22
#